data_AF-A0A7S0L634-F1
#
_entry.id   AF-A0A7S0L634-F1
#
_cell.length_a   1.000
_cell.length_b   1.000
_cell.length_c   1.000
_cell.angle_alpha   90.00
_cell.angle_beta   90.00
_cell.angle_gamma   90.00
#
_symmetry.space_group_name_H-M   'P 1'
#
loop_
_entity.id
_entity.type
_entity.pdbx_description
1 polymer ?
#
loop_
_entity_poly.entity_id
_entity_poly.type
_entity_poly.pdbx_seq_one_letter_code
_entity_poly.pdbx_strand_id
1 'polypeptide(L)'
;FVMEGADDVLEDDLVALAASVDATAARAACTEGRVPRQQGPPSPESFARNVHASQPLVFTGCVDHWHALTWTHEHLRSVLGERCVHVAVTPDGLADAVSPATRQPSGELLFARPLEQPLSFRAFLDAIESPLANASGEQRRPVFYVSHQNSSLLTEFEPLWTDLERSLMWADRAFGQLPAAVNLWMGEDGARTSVHADLFDNLYVVLRGEKHFTLLPPQEGCRLGRRPFRAATWVANDDATSGHVGLVLQVDEPQTRVSWTTLDLEREGGHLHPIHATVRAGE
;
A
#
# COMPACT_ATOMS: atom_id res chain seq x y z
N PHE A 1 5.65 2.07 6.80
CA PHE A 1 6.65 1.98 7.90
C PHE A 1 7.91 2.69 7.43
N VAL A 2 8.17 3.90 7.92
CA VAL A 2 9.45 4.58 7.69
C VAL A 2 10.26 4.38 8.97
N MET A 3 11.24 3.47 8.93
CA MET A 3 12.14 3.23 10.05
C MET A 3 13.02 4.48 10.23
N GLU A 4 12.91 5.15 11.37
CA GLU A 4 13.75 6.32 11.68
C GLU A 4 15.24 5.92 11.67
N GLY A 5 16.05 6.65 10.90
CA GLY A 5 17.47 6.34 10.65
C GLY A 5 17.72 5.41 9.45
N ALA A 6 16.67 4.88 8.81
CA ALA A 6 16.78 4.11 7.58
C ALA A 6 16.69 4.97 6.31
N ASP A 7 16.30 6.25 6.38
CA ASP A 7 16.09 7.07 5.18
C ASP A 7 17.35 7.29 4.34
N ASP A 8 18.49 7.59 4.97
CA ASP A 8 19.77 7.73 4.24
C ASP A 8 20.25 6.37 3.68
N VAL A 9 20.01 5.28 4.43
CA VAL A 9 20.35 3.91 3.99
C VAL A 9 19.44 3.46 2.85
N LEU A 10 18.15 3.80 2.91
CA LEU A 10 17.15 3.55 1.87
C LEU A 10 17.50 4.32 0.60
N GLU A 11 17.92 5.58 0.69
CA GLU A 11 18.36 6.34 -0.49
C GLU A 11 19.60 5.71 -1.12
N ASP A 12 20.62 5.34 -0.33
CA ASP A 12 21.82 4.66 -0.83
C ASP A 12 21.49 3.28 -1.46
N ASP A 13 20.63 2.49 -0.83
CA ASP A 13 20.19 1.19 -1.33
C ASP A 13 19.35 1.32 -2.62
N LEU A 14 18.46 2.32 -2.70
CA LEU A 14 17.68 2.61 -3.91
C LEU A 14 18.57 3.11 -5.05
N VAL A 15 19.60 3.90 -4.74
CA VAL A 15 20.61 4.32 -5.72
C VAL A 15 21.42 3.11 -6.22
N ALA A 16 21.83 2.23 -5.31
CA ALA A 16 22.55 1.00 -5.67
C ALA A 16 21.67 0.07 -6.54
N LEU A 17 20.38 -0.08 -6.20
CA LEU A 17 19.41 -0.83 -6.99
C LEU A 17 19.20 -0.20 -8.37
N ALA A 18 19.04 1.13 -8.44
CA ALA A 18 18.92 1.84 -9.71
C ALA A 18 20.14 1.63 -10.61
N ALA A 19 21.34 1.53 -10.03
CA ALA A 19 22.58 1.29 -10.78
C ALA A 19 22.73 -0.18 -11.25
N SER A 20 22.11 -1.15 -10.57
CA SER A 20 22.25 -2.58 -10.88
C SER A 20 21.22 -3.09 -11.89
N VAL A 21 20.11 -2.38 -12.08
CA VAL A 21 19.01 -2.79 -12.97
C VAL A 21 19.20 -2.20 -14.37
N ASP A 22 19.04 -3.04 -15.40
CA ASP A 22 18.92 -2.56 -16.78
C ASP A 22 17.48 -2.05 -17.04
N ALA A 23 17.31 -0.73 -16.95
CA ALA A 23 16.04 -0.04 -17.21
C ALA A 23 15.44 -0.37 -18.58
N THR A 24 16.31 -0.67 -19.56
CA THR A 24 15.92 -0.99 -20.93
C THR A 24 15.22 -2.34 -20.96
N ALA A 25 15.72 -3.32 -20.19
CA ALA A 25 15.14 -4.66 -20.12
C ALA A 25 13.77 -4.67 -19.42
N ALA A 26 13.64 -3.99 -18.26
CA ALA A 26 12.38 -3.90 -17.52
C ALA A 26 11.27 -3.22 -18.34
N ARG A 27 11.63 -2.18 -19.11
CA ARG A 27 10.69 -1.50 -20.02
C ARG A 27 10.41 -2.27 -21.29
N ALA A 28 11.43 -2.88 -21.90
CA ALA A 28 11.26 -3.65 -23.14
C ALA A 28 10.32 -4.85 -22.96
N ALA A 29 10.24 -5.39 -21.74
CA ALA A 29 9.31 -6.44 -21.41
C ALA A 29 7.85 -5.95 -21.27
N CYS A 30 7.62 -4.64 -21.09
CA CYS A 30 6.30 -4.04 -21.00
C CYS A 30 5.84 -3.56 -22.38
N THR A 31 4.72 -4.09 -22.87
CA THR A 31 4.13 -3.64 -24.13
C THR A 31 3.22 -2.44 -23.85
N GLU A 32 3.43 -1.31 -24.53
CA GLU A 32 2.63 -0.07 -24.38
C GLU A 32 2.52 0.43 -22.92
N GLY A 33 3.57 0.25 -22.12
CA GLY A 33 3.57 0.66 -20.71
C GLY A 33 2.68 -0.19 -19.80
N ARG A 34 2.33 -1.41 -20.21
CA ARG A 34 1.56 -2.35 -19.39
C ARG A 34 2.41 -3.52 -18.89
N VAL A 35 2.18 -3.90 -17.64
CA VAL A 35 2.83 -5.06 -17.03
C VAL A 35 2.36 -6.36 -17.73
N PRO A 36 3.29 -7.22 -18.18
CA PRO A 36 2.95 -8.48 -18.85
C PRO A 36 2.25 -9.48 -17.92
N ARG A 37 1.43 -10.34 -18.53
CA ARG A 37 0.70 -11.42 -17.85
C ARG A 37 1.23 -12.80 -18.23
N GLN A 38 1.27 -13.70 -17.25
CA GLN A 38 1.62 -15.11 -17.45
C GLN A 38 0.57 -16.02 -16.79
N GLN A 39 0.12 -17.04 -17.52
CA GLN A 39 -0.80 -18.04 -17.00
C GLN A 39 -0.05 -19.10 -16.18
N GLY A 40 -0.60 -19.40 -15.00
CA GLY A 40 -0.17 -20.44 -14.08
C GLY A 40 1.07 -20.06 -13.27
N PRO A 41 1.38 -20.86 -12.23
CA PRO A 41 2.58 -20.67 -11.43
C PRO A 41 3.84 -20.83 -12.29
N PRO A 42 4.82 -19.91 -12.20
CA PRO A 42 6.08 -20.06 -12.91
C PRO A 42 6.92 -21.21 -12.33
N SER A 43 7.89 -21.69 -13.10
CA SER A 43 8.97 -22.49 -12.50
C SER A 43 9.84 -21.59 -11.60
N PRO A 44 10.44 -22.11 -10.51
CA PRO A 44 11.32 -21.33 -9.65
C PRO A 44 12.46 -20.64 -10.42
N GLU A 45 13.03 -21.31 -11.42
CA GLU A 45 14.13 -20.77 -12.24
C GLU A 45 13.65 -19.64 -13.13
N SER A 46 12.47 -19.77 -13.73
CA SER A 46 11.91 -18.71 -14.56
C SER A 46 11.54 -17.50 -13.71
N PHE A 47 10.98 -17.71 -12.52
CA PHE A 47 10.66 -16.64 -11.60
C PHE A 47 11.93 -15.93 -11.09
N ALA A 48 12.96 -16.67 -10.70
CA ALA A 48 14.25 -16.10 -10.27
C ALA A 48 14.91 -15.22 -11.35
N ARG A 49 14.79 -15.60 -12.64
CA ARG A 49 15.27 -14.73 -13.74
C ARG A 49 14.52 -13.41 -13.81
N ASN A 50 13.20 -13.42 -13.60
CA ASN A 50 12.38 -12.21 -13.62
C ASN A 50 12.70 -11.28 -12.44
N VAL A 51 12.90 -11.85 -11.25
CA VAL A 51 13.37 -11.12 -10.05
C VAL A 51 14.72 -10.47 -10.33
N HIS A 52 15.69 -11.22 -10.86
CA HIS A 52 17.02 -10.68 -11.19
C HIS A 52 16.96 -9.56 -12.24
N ALA A 53 16.02 -9.63 -13.17
CA ALA A 53 15.77 -8.57 -14.16
C ALA A 53 14.96 -7.38 -13.62
N SER A 54 14.52 -7.42 -12.34
CA SER A 54 13.61 -6.44 -11.75
C SER A 54 12.37 -6.18 -12.61
N GLN A 55 11.82 -7.26 -13.18
CA GLN A 55 10.71 -7.18 -14.11
C GLN A 55 9.38 -7.44 -13.37
N PRO A 56 8.44 -6.47 -13.33
CA PRO A 56 7.12 -6.70 -12.79
C PRO A 56 6.32 -7.62 -13.72
N LEU A 57 5.51 -8.49 -13.12
CA LEU A 57 4.68 -9.48 -13.79
C LEU A 57 3.36 -9.66 -13.04
N VAL A 58 2.30 -9.98 -13.78
CA VAL A 58 1.03 -10.46 -13.22
C VAL A 58 0.89 -11.93 -13.56
N PHE A 59 0.66 -12.78 -12.55
CA PHE A 59 0.42 -14.21 -12.75
C PHE A 59 -1.07 -14.50 -12.58
N THR A 60 -1.65 -15.31 -13.47
CA THR A 60 -3.07 -15.69 -13.41
C THR A 60 -3.21 -17.17 -13.08
N GLY A 61 -4.21 -17.55 -12.28
CA GLY A 61 -4.47 -18.96 -11.97
C GLY A 61 -3.47 -19.59 -10.98
N CYS A 62 -2.70 -18.78 -10.25
CA CYS A 62 -1.77 -19.27 -9.22
C CYS A 62 -2.45 -19.63 -7.89
N VAL A 63 -3.63 -19.05 -7.65
CA VAL A 63 -4.34 -19.10 -6.37
C VAL A 63 -5.80 -19.51 -6.53
N ASP A 64 -6.19 -20.08 -7.68
CA ASP A 64 -7.58 -20.49 -7.97
C ASP A 64 -8.11 -21.53 -6.96
N HIS A 65 -7.22 -22.25 -6.28
CA HIS A 65 -7.55 -23.21 -5.24
C HIS A 65 -7.81 -22.59 -3.87
N TRP A 66 -7.54 -21.29 -3.67
CA TRP A 66 -7.78 -20.62 -2.41
C TRP A 66 -9.27 -20.36 -2.20
N HIS A 67 -9.82 -20.85 -1.08
CA HIS A 67 -11.21 -20.57 -0.70
C HIS A 67 -11.46 -19.07 -0.47
N ALA A 68 -10.41 -18.32 -0.15
CA ALA A 68 -10.44 -16.88 0.09
C ALA A 68 -10.98 -16.06 -1.10
N LEU A 69 -10.94 -16.59 -2.33
CA LEU A 69 -11.56 -15.96 -3.50
C LEU A 69 -13.10 -15.89 -3.42
N THR A 70 -13.71 -16.62 -2.48
CA THR A 70 -15.16 -16.63 -2.26
C THR A 70 -15.62 -15.68 -1.15
N TRP A 71 -14.68 -14.97 -0.51
CA TRP A 71 -15.00 -14.11 0.62
C TRP A 71 -15.97 -12.98 0.28
N THR A 72 -16.97 -12.82 1.14
CA THR A 72 -17.90 -11.68 1.15
C THR A 72 -17.73 -10.90 2.45
N HIS A 73 -18.23 -9.65 2.50
CA HIS A 73 -18.26 -8.91 3.76
C HIS A 73 -19.05 -9.65 4.84
N GLU A 74 -20.17 -10.30 4.48
CA GLU A 74 -20.98 -11.09 5.41
C GLU A 74 -20.18 -12.26 6.00
N HIS A 75 -19.46 -13.01 5.14
CA HIS A 75 -18.61 -14.10 5.59
C HIS A 75 -17.51 -13.59 6.52
N LEU A 76 -16.74 -12.57 6.11
CA LEU A 76 -15.65 -12.01 6.91
C LEU A 76 -16.15 -11.44 8.23
N ARG A 77 -17.32 -10.78 8.23
CA ARG A 77 -18.00 -10.28 9.44
C ARG A 77 -18.37 -11.42 10.38
N SER A 78 -18.82 -12.55 9.86
CA SER A 78 -19.18 -13.73 10.66
C SER A 78 -17.96 -14.41 11.29
N VAL A 79 -16.82 -14.45 10.58
CA VAL A 79 -15.60 -15.12 11.01
C VAL A 79 -14.78 -14.25 11.96
N LEU A 80 -14.60 -12.97 11.62
CA LEU A 80 -13.74 -12.05 12.37
C LEU A 80 -14.50 -11.25 13.44
N GLY A 81 -15.76 -10.86 13.19
CA GLY A 81 -16.65 -10.25 14.18
C GLY A 81 -15.99 -9.18 15.06
N GLU A 82 -15.81 -9.49 16.35
CA GLU A 82 -15.24 -8.57 17.36
C GLU A 82 -13.71 -8.59 17.44
N ARG A 83 -13.02 -9.34 16.56
CA ARG A 83 -11.57 -9.41 16.54
C ARG A 83 -11.00 -8.02 16.28
N CYS A 84 -10.03 -7.65 17.10
CA CYS A 84 -9.35 -6.37 17.01
C CYS A 84 -8.38 -6.37 15.83
N VAL A 85 -8.47 -5.35 14.98
CA VAL A 85 -7.59 -5.11 13.84
C VAL A 85 -7.07 -3.68 13.86
N HIS A 86 -5.84 -3.48 13.40
CA HIS A 86 -5.27 -2.13 13.27
C HIS A 86 -5.75 -1.49 11.98
N VAL A 87 -6.37 -0.32 12.11
CA VAL A 87 -6.95 0.43 11.00
C VAL A 87 -6.27 1.79 10.89
N ALA A 88 -5.75 2.09 9.70
CA ALA A 88 -5.28 3.40 9.32
C ALA A 88 -6.48 4.29 8.97
N VAL A 89 -6.54 5.47 9.57
CA VAL A 89 -7.62 6.43 9.38
C VAL A 89 -7.03 7.75 8.88
N THR A 90 -7.55 8.24 7.77
CA THR A 90 -7.07 9.46 7.10
C THR A 90 -8.24 10.34 6.69
N PRO A 91 -8.04 11.66 6.57
CA PRO A 91 -9.12 12.55 6.17
C PRO A 91 -9.51 12.38 4.71
N ASP A 92 -8.60 11.98 3.83
CA ASP A 92 -8.78 11.99 2.37
C ASP A 92 -8.37 10.66 1.70
N GLY A 93 -7.94 9.67 2.50
CA GLY A 93 -7.47 8.38 2.01
C GLY A 93 -5.98 8.31 1.74
N LEU A 94 -5.23 9.40 1.86
CA LEU A 94 -3.78 9.43 1.62
C LEU A 94 -3.01 9.23 2.92
N ALA A 95 -2.63 7.99 3.19
CA ALA A 95 -1.68 7.64 4.26
C ALA A 95 -0.24 7.79 3.77
N ASP A 96 0.68 8.12 4.68
CA ASP A 96 2.11 8.26 4.42
C ASP A 96 2.37 9.15 3.19
N ALA A 97 1.91 10.40 3.26
CA ALA A 97 1.96 11.36 2.17
C ALA A 97 2.31 12.76 2.67
N VAL A 98 2.76 13.64 1.77
CA VAL A 98 2.99 15.04 2.13
C VAL A 98 1.67 15.80 2.13
N SER A 99 1.33 16.42 3.25
CA SER A 99 0.08 17.16 3.42
C SER A 99 0.32 18.54 4.05
N PRO A 100 -0.52 19.55 3.73
CA PRO A 100 -0.49 20.84 4.41
C PRO A 100 -0.85 20.72 5.90
N ALA A 101 -0.14 21.46 6.75
CA ALA A 101 -0.46 21.55 8.17
C ALA A 101 -1.88 22.10 8.40
N THR A 102 -2.64 21.50 9.31
CA THR A 102 -4.05 21.90 9.55
C THR A 102 -4.21 23.01 10.58
N ARG A 103 -3.32 23.10 11.57
CA ARG A 103 -3.44 24.05 12.70
C ARG A 103 -2.75 25.40 12.46
N GLN A 104 -2.01 25.56 11.37
CA GLN A 104 -1.27 26.79 11.09
C GLN A 104 -1.60 27.38 9.71
N PRO A 105 -1.81 28.70 9.57
CA PRO A 105 -1.99 29.35 8.28
C PRO A 105 -0.71 29.44 7.44
N SER A 106 0.40 28.86 7.91
CA SER A 106 1.74 29.00 7.32
C SER A 106 1.86 28.31 5.96
N GLY A 107 0.94 27.41 5.59
CA GLY A 107 1.06 26.58 4.40
C GLY A 107 2.23 25.60 4.48
N GLU A 108 2.74 25.32 5.68
CA GLU A 108 3.80 24.34 5.90
C GLU A 108 3.35 22.95 5.41
N LEU A 109 4.25 22.25 4.74
CA LEU A 109 4.07 20.86 4.32
C LEU A 109 4.73 19.92 5.33
N LEU A 110 4.00 18.89 5.73
CA LEU A 110 4.43 17.86 6.68
C LEU A 110 4.31 16.49 6.02
N PHE A 111 5.14 15.53 6.45
CA PHE A 111 4.90 14.12 6.14
C PHE A 111 3.84 13.59 7.10
N ALA A 112 2.67 13.24 6.58
CA ALA A 112 1.49 12.86 7.34
C ALA A 112 1.34 11.33 7.40
N ARG A 113 1.50 10.78 8.60
CA ARG A 113 1.14 9.40 8.95
C ARG A 113 -0.35 9.30 9.25
N PRO A 114 -1.00 8.17 8.95
CA PRO A 114 -2.39 7.95 9.31
C PRO A 114 -2.58 7.94 10.84
N LEU A 115 -3.81 8.18 11.29
CA LEU A 115 -4.21 7.79 12.64
C LEU A 115 -4.33 6.27 12.65
N GLU A 116 -3.41 5.58 13.31
CA GLU A 116 -3.54 4.14 13.55
C GLU A 116 -4.35 3.91 14.83
N GLN A 117 -5.45 3.17 14.71
CA GLN A 117 -6.26 2.79 15.86
C GLN A 117 -6.80 1.36 15.77
N PRO A 118 -6.87 0.65 16.91
CA PRO A 118 -7.54 -0.64 16.97
C PRO A 118 -9.05 -0.47 16.83
N LEU A 119 -9.67 -1.24 15.93
CA LEU A 119 -11.13 -1.35 15.81
C LEU A 119 -11.53 -2.83 15.82
N SER A 120 -12.77 -3.13 16.23
CA SER A 120 -13.32 -4.45 15.90
C SER A 120 -13.52 -4.54 14.39
N PHE A 121 -13.30 -5.73 13.82
CA PHE A 121 -13.47 -5.94 12.39
C PHE A 121 -14.90 -5.62 11.94
N ARG A 122 -15.90 -5.90 12.78
CA ARG A 122 -17.30 -5.47 12.58
C ARG A 122 -17.41 -3.95 12.42
N ALA A 123 -16.84 -3.17 13.34
CA ALA A 123 -16.90 -1.72 13.30
C ALA A 123 -16.17 -1.15 12.07
N PHE A 124 -15.04 -1.75 11.69
CA PHE A 124 -14.34 -1.40 10.45
C PHE A 124 -15.21 -1.64 9.21
N LEU A 125 -15.84 -2.81 9.08
CA LEU A 125 -16.75 -3.08 7.96
C LEU A 125 -17.94 -2.13 7.94
N ASP A 126 -18.56 -1.86 9.10
CA ASP A 126 -19.66 -0.88 9.21
C ASP A 126 -19.23 0.51 8.73
N ALA A 127 -17.99 0.90 9.02
CA ALA A 127 -17.43 2.18 8.58
C ALA A 127 -17.29 2.24 7.06
N ILE A 128 -16.62 1.27 6.42
CA ILE A 128 -16.39 1.30 4.96
C ILE A 128 -17.67 1.06 4.14
N GLU A 129 -18.67 0.38 4.70
CA GLU A 129 -19.99 0.20 4.07
C GLU A 129 -20.88 1.44 4.19
N SER A 130 -20.57 2.34 5.13
CA SER A 130 -21.26 3.62 5.25
C SER A 130 -20.77 4.60 4.18
N PRO A 131 -21.66 5.38 3.54
CA PRO A 131 -21.27 6.34 2.50
C PRO A 131 -20.20 7.33 2.99
N LEU A 132 -19.11 7.48 2.22
CA LEU A 132 -18.03 8.42 2.52
C LEU A 132 -18.50 9.88 2.45
N ALA A 133 -19.36 10.20 1.48
CA ALA A 133 -19.91 11.53 1.26
C ALA A 133 -21.45 11.52 1.24
N ASN A 134 -22.04 12.68 1.48
CA ASN A 134 -23.48 12.88 1.37
C ASN A 134 -23.93 13.08 -0.09
N ALA A 135 -25.23 13.22 -0.32
CA ALA A 135 -25.78 13.41 -1.66
C ALA A 135 -25.30 14.69 -2.36
N SER A 136 -24.79 15.68 -1.63
CA SER A 136 -24.16 16.89 -2.16
C SER A 136 -22.65 16.78 -2.37
N GLY A 137 -22.05 15.60 -2.13
CA GLY A 137 -20.61 15.36 -2.32
C GLY A 137 -19.72 15.82 -1.16
N GLU A 138 -20.30 16.29 -0.06
CA GLU A 138 -19.54 16.67 1.14
C GLU A 138 -19.22 15.42 1.95
N GLN A 139 -17.92 15.24 2.24
CA GLN A 139 -17.41 14.11 2.99
C GLN A 139 -17.88 14.14 4.45
N ARG A 140 -18.40 13.00 4.93
CA ARG A 140 -19.00 12.87 6.26
C ARG A 140 -18.14 12.15 7.28
N ARG A 141 -17.20 11.33 6.83
CA ARG A 141 -16.35 10.49 7.68
C ARG A 141 -14.96 10.36 7.09
N PRO A 142 -13.95 9.94 7.89
CA PRO A 142 -12.63 9.64 7.35
C PRO A 142 -12.65 8.38 6.50
N VAL A 143 -11.56 8.17 5.79
CA VAL A 143 -11.27 6.97 5.01
C VAL A 143 -10.56 5.96 5.90
N PHE A 144 -11.01 4.71 5.86
CA PHE A 144 -10.49 3.61 6.67
C PHE A 144 -9.77 2.58 5.82
N TYR A 145 -8.62 2.10 6.30
CA TYR A 145 -7.82 1.10 5.61
C TYR A 145 -7.14 0.14 6.59
N VAL A 146 -7.43 -1.16 6.48
CA VAL A 146 -6.64 -2.22 7.11
C VAL A 146 -5.38 -2.38 6.26
N SER A 147 -4.26 -1.87 6.77
CA SER A 147 -3.00 -1.81 6.04
C SER A 147 -1.77 -1.99 6.92
N HIS A 148 -1.93 -2.62 8.09
CA HIS A 148 -0.81 -2.90 8.96
C HIS A 148 0.14 -3.91 8.30
N GLN A 149 1.43 -3.56 8.15
CA GLN A 149 2.40 -4.30 7.33
C GLN A 149 3.38 -5.18 8.13
N ASN A 150 3.05 -5.52 9.40
CA ASN A 150 3.91 -6.30 10.29
C ASN A 150 3.39 -7.74 10.45
N SER A 151 3.31 -8.47 9.33
CA SER A 151 2.71 -9.80 9.26
C SER A 151 1.27 -9.83 9.77
N SER A 152 0.47 -8.82 9.40
CA SER A 152 -0.89 -8.65 9.94
C SER A 152 -1.78 -9.87 9.72
N LEU A 153 -1.63 -10.59 8.60
CA LEU A 153 -2.35 -11.85 8.38
C LEU A 153 -2.10 -12.86 9.52
N LEU A 154 -0.85 -12.93 9.99
CA LEU A 154 -0.41 -13.89 10.99
C LEU A 154 -0.70 -13.43 12.43
N THR A 155 -0.87 -12.14 12.67
CA THR A 155 -1.09 -11.60 14.02
C THR A 155 -2.56 -11.30 14.28
N GLU A 156 -3.29 -10.84 13.26
CA GLU A 156 -4.65 -10.29 13.40
C GLU A 156 -5.74 -11.14 12.73
N PHE A 157 -5.39 -12.08 11.83
CA PHE A 157 -6.36 -12.78 10.97
C PHE A 157 -6.26 -14.31 10.99
N GLU A 158 -5.83 -14.88 12.12
CA GLU A 158 -5.71 -16.35 12.31
C GLU A 158 -6.94 -17.18 11.88
N PRO A 159 -8.19 -16.77 12.15
CA PRO A 159 -9.38 -17.51 11.71
C PRO A 159 -9.52 -17.70 10.20
N LEU A 160 -8.79 -16.93 9.38
CA LEU A 160 -8.83 -16.98 7.92
C LEU A 160 -7.78 -17.91 7.29
N TRP A 161 -6.88 -18.48 8.10
CA TRP A 161 -5.72 -19.22 7.57
C TRP A 161 -6.04 -20.50 6.83
N THR A 162 -7.23 -21.08 7.03
CA THR A 162 -7.64 -22.28 6.31
C THR A 162 -8.01 -22.00 4.86
N ASP A 163 -8.25 -20.73 4.52
CA ASP A 163 -8.83 -20.35 3.24
C ASP A 163 -7.77 -19.96 2.20
N LEU A 164 -6.51 -19.80 2.62
CA LEU A 164 -5.40 -19.37 1.76
C LEU A 164 -4.05 -19.85 2.28
N GLU A 165 -3.09 -19.96 1.36
CA GLU A 165 -1.72 -20.26 1.70
C GLU A 165 -0.99 -18.99 2.16
N ARG A 166 -0.10 -19.14 3.14
CA ARG A 166 0.70 -18.02 3.69
C ARG A 166 2.02 -17.80 2.95
N SER A 167 2.33 -18.66 1.98
CA SER A 167 3.47 -18.53 1.08
C SER A 167 3.18 -19.26 -0.23
N LEU A 168 3.93 -18.94 -1.28
CA LEU A 168 3.78 -19.55 -2.61
C LEU A 168 5.00 -20.41 -2.89
N MET A 169 4.82 -21.73 -3.00
CA MET A 169 5.93 -22.69 -3.07
C MET A 169 6.93 -22.41 -4.20
N TRP A 170 6.46 -21.91 -5.36
CA TRP A 170 7.34 -21.57 -6.48
C TRP A 170 8.24 -20.36 -6.17
N ALA A 171 7.75 -19.40 -5.38
CA ALA A 171 8.51 -18.25 -4.93
C ALA A 171 9.50 -18.65 -3.82
N ASP A 172 9.03 -19.42 -2.83
CA ASP A 172 9.87 -19.91 -1.72
C ASP A 172 11.09 -20.67 -2.25
N ARG A 173 10.91 -21.49 -3.29
CA ARG A 173 12.00 -22.21 -3.95
C ARG A 173 12.94 -21.31 -4.74
N ALA A 174 12.45 -20.25 -5.36
CA ALA A 174 13.26 -19.32 -6.13
C ALA A 174 14.11 -18.42 -5.22
N PHE A 175 13.53 -17.94 -4.13
CA PHE A 175 14.23 -17.12 -3.12
C PHE A 175 15.08 -17.95 -2.16
N GLY A 176 14.76 -19.24 -1.98
CA GLY A 176 15.41 -20.11 -1.00
C GLY A 176 15.02 -19.82 0.45
N GLN A 177 13.96 -19.05 0.66
CA GLN A 177 13.45 -18.64 1.98
C GLN A 177 11.94 -18.37 1.94
N LEU A 178 11.31 -18.39 3.11
CA LEU A 178 9.91 -17.99 3.28
C LEU A 178 9.76 -16.47 3.28
N PRO A 179 8.55 -15.92 3.05
CA PRO A 179 8.29 -14.49 3.12
C PRO A 179 8.68 -13.90 4.48
N ALA A 180 9.30 -12.71 4.46
CA ALA A 180 9.63 -11.97 5.68
C ALA A 180 8.38 -11.45 6.41
N ALA A 181 7.30 -11.19 5.66
CA ALA A 181 6.00 -10.80 6.20
C ALA A 181 4.86 -11.28 5.29
N VAL A 182 3.69 -11.52 5.89
CA VAL A 182 2.46 -11.83 5.16
C VAL A 182 1.34 -10.94 5.70
N ASN A 183 0.81 -10.06 4.85
CA ASN A 183 -0.11 -9.00 5.26
C ASN A 183 -1.48 -9.19 4.60
N LEU A 184 -2.54 -8.78 5.29
CA LEU A 184 -3.88 -8.68 4.72
C LEU A 184 -4.25 -7.21 4.54
N TRP A 185 -4.66 -6.82 3.34
CA TRP A 185 -5.09 -5.45 3.05
C TRP A 185 -6.58 -5.41 2.71
N MET A 186 -7.31 -4.49 3.33
CA MET A 186 -8.73 -4.25 3.03
C MET A 186 -9.06 -2.77 3.25
N GLY A 187 -9.57 -2.11 2.22
CA GLY A 187 -9.94 -0.69 2.28
C GLY A 187 -11.11 -0.36 1.36
N GLU A 188 -11.46 0.91 1.34
CA GLU A 188 -12.45 1.49 0.44
C GLU A 188 -11.78 2.20 -0.75
N ASP A 189 -12.57 2.57 -1.77
CA ASP A 189 -12.08 3.22 -3.01
C ASP A 189 -11.31 4.53 -2.75
N GLY A 190 -11.64 5.22 -1.65
CA GLY A 190 -10.92 6.43 -1.24
C GLY A 190 -9.48 6.17 -0.77
N ALA A 191 -9.14 4.96 -0.33
CA ALA A 191 -7.84 4.66 0.27
C ALA A 191 -6.75 4.52 -0.82
N ARG A 192 -5.77 5.43 -0.78
CA ARG A 192 -4.70 5.55 -1.76
C ARG A 192 -3.34 5.51 -1.09
N THR A 193 -2.36 4.97 -1.80
CA THR A 193 -0.97 4.93 -1.36
C THR A 193 -0.14 5.81 -2.27
N SER A 194 0.58 6.77 -1.68
CA SER A 194 1.45 7.66 -2.46
C SER A 194 2.66 6.90 -3.04
N VAL A 195 3.31 7.46 -4.06
CA VAL A 195 4.47 6.82 -4.69
C VAL A 195 5.62 6.64 -3.68
N HIS A 196 6.12 5.42 -3.57
CA HIS A 196 7.23 5.06 -2.71
C HIS A 196 7.98 3.86 -3.29
N ALA A 197 8.98 3.38 -2.56
CA ALA A 197 9.67 2.13 -2.88
C ALA A 197 9.91 1.35 -1.58
N ASP A 198 9.85 0.02 -1.68
CA ASP A 198 10.16 -0.91 -0.61
C ASP A 198 11.48 -1.62 -0.90
N LEU A 199 12.14 -2.13 0.14
CA LEU A 199 13.33 -2.98 0.03
C LEU A 199 12.98 -4.47 -0.05
N PHE A 200 11.73 -4.80 -0.36
CA PHE A 200 11.23 -6.17 -0.41
C PHE A 200 10.73 -6.53 -1.81
N ASP A 201 11.01 -7.76 -2.24
CA ASP A 201 10.29 -8.37 -3.35
C ASP A 201 8.85 -8.65 -2.91
N ASN A 202 7.88 -7.99 -3.56
CA ASN A 202 6.48 -8.05 -3.17
C ASN A 202 5.68 -8.99 -4.09
N LEU A 203 4.96 -9.95 -3.50
CA LEU A 203 3.97 -10.79 -4.18
C LEU A 203 2.58 -10.36 -3.71
N TYR A 204 1.87 -9.66 -4.59
CA TYR A 204 0.58 -9.08 -4.29
C TYR A 204 -0.55 -9.90 -4.90
N VAL A 205 -1.43 -10.46 -4.07
CA VAL A 205 -2.59 -11.25 -4.51
C VAL A 205 -3.87 -10.47 -4.24
N VAL A 206 -4.71 -10.29 -5.25
CA VAL A 206 -6.03 -9.68 -5.08
C VAL A 206 -7.06 -10.78 -4.87
N LEU A 207 -7.76 -10.76 -3.73
CA LEU A 207 -8.80 -11.75 -3.42
C LEU A 207 -10.20 -11.31 -3.89
N ARG A 208 -10.47 -10.00 -3.85
CA ARG A 208 -11.74 -9.40 -4.27
C ARG A 208 -11.52 -7.97 -4.76
N GLY A 209 -12.22 -7.60 -5.84
CA GLY A 209 -12.08 -6.29 -6.48
C GLY A 209 -10.90 -6.24 -7.42
N GLU A 210 -10.27 -5.07 -7.52
CA GLU A 210 -9.04 -4.85 -8.28
C GLU A 210 -8.12 -3.85 -7.59
N LYS A 211 -6.81 -3.96 -7.85
CA LYS A 211 -5.79 -3.01 -7.40
C LYS A 211 -5.09 -2.42 -8.61
N HIS A 212 -5.06 -1.10 -8.67
CA HIS A 212 -4.36 -0.37 -9.72
C HIS A 212 -2.96 0.03 -9.21
N PHE A 213 -1.94 -0.34 -9.98
CA PHE A 213 -0.56 0.05 -9.71
C PHE A 213 -0.05 0.95 -10.83
N THR A 214 0.58 2.04 -10.42
CA THR A 214 1.44 2.87 -11.26
C THR A 214 2.85 2.67 -10.75
N LEU A 215 3.67 1.97 -11.55
CA LEU A 215 5.03 1.59 -11.17
C LEU A 215 6.02 2.45 -11.95
N LEU A 216 7.12 2.81 -11.27
CA LEU A 216 8.28 3.43 -11.88
C LEU A 216 9.46 2.47 -11.74
N PRO A 217 10.29 2.32 -12.76
CA PRO A 217 11.51 1.55 -12.62
C PRO A 217 12.47 2.32 -11.68
N PRO A 218 13.34 1.62 -10.92
CA PRO A 218 14.20 2.25 -9.91
C PRO A 218 15.03 3.45 -10.41
N GLN A 219 15.41 3.46 -11.69
CA GLN A 219 16.20 4.52 -12.33
C GLN A 219 15.45 5.86 -12.45
N GLU A 220 14.12 5.84 -12.35
CA GLU A 220 13.32 7.07 -12.28
C GLU A 220 13.04 7.52 -10.84
N GLY A 221 13.45 6.74 -9.84
CA GLY A 221 13.29 7.11 -8.42
C GLY A 221 13.95 8.45 -8.09
N CYS A 222 15.12 8.74 -8.68
CA CYS A 222 15.81 10.02 -8.49
C CYS A 222 15.04 11.23 -9.07
N ARG A 223 14.08 11.00 -9.98
CA ARG A 223 13.25 12.04 -10.60
C ARG A 223 12.03 12.40 -9.77
N LEU A 224 11.76 11.66 -8.68
CA LEU A 224 10.66 11.96 -7.78
C LEU A 224 10.87 13.24 -6.95
N GLY A 225 12.09 13.80 -6.92
CA GLY A 225 12.37 15.04 -6.19
C GLY A 225 12.10 14.93 -4.69
N ARG A 226 12.48 13.80 -4.08
CA ARG A 226 12.29 13.56 -2.65
C ARG A 226 13.06 14.60 -1.83
N ARG A 227 12.46 15.06 -0.74
CA ARG A 227 13.07 16.01 0.20
C ARG A 227 12.56 15.75 1.62
N PRO A 228 13.32 16.12 2.66
CA PRO A 228 12.93 15.88 4.03
C PRO A 228 11.78 16.79 4.49
N PHE A 229 10.75 16.20 5.06
CA PHE A 229 9.62 16.88 5.71
C PHE A 229 9.57 16.51 7.18
N ARG A 230 9.12 17.42 8.04
CA ARG A 230 8.82 17.08 9.44
C ARG A 230 7.69 16.06 9.48
N ALA A 231 7.88 15.03 10.30
CA ALA A 231 6.90 13.99 10.48
C ALA A 231 5.77 14.46 11.41
N ALA A 232 4.55 14.06 11.05
CA ALA A 232 3.34 14.37 11.77
C ALA A 232 2.35 13.21 11.61
N THR A 233 1.46 13.05 12.58
CA THR A 233 0.44 12.00 12.60
C THR A 233 -0.94 12.63 12.68
N TRP A 234 -1.89 12.11 11.91
CA TRP A 234 -3.29 12.48 12.06
C TRP A 234 -3.79 12.06 13.45
N VAL A 235 -4.47 12.97 14.15
CA VAL A 235 -5.10 12.70 15.44
C VAL A 235 -6.55 13.19 15.43
N ALA A 236 -7.37 12.61 16.30
CA ALA A 236 -8.74 13.07 16.51
C ALA A 236 -8.77 14.55 16.93
N ASN A 237 -9.70 15.31 16.37
CA ASN A 237 -9.92 16.70 16.73
C ASN A 237 -11.10 16.83 17.69
N ASP A 238 -10.82 16.84 18.98
CA ASP A 238 -11.83 16.94 20.04
C ASP A 238 -12.61 18.27 20.01
N ASP A 239 -12.08 19.31 19.35
CA ASP A 239 -12.70 20.63 19.23
C ASP A 239 -13.65 20.75 18.02
N ALA A 240 -13.83 19.67 17.24
CA ALA A 240 -14.63 19.71 16.02
C ALA A 240 -16.13 19.84 16.32
N THR A 241 -16.68 21.04 16.10
CA THR A 241 -18.12 21.24 15.95
C THR A 241 -18.54 20.67 14.60
N SER A 242 -19.14 19.47 14.61
CA SER A 242 -19.87 18.79 13.53
C SER A 242 -19.76 19.45 12.13
N GLY A 243 -18.84 18.97 11.28
CA GLY A 243 -18.76 19.44 9.88
C GLY A 243 -17.48 19.10 9.12
N HIS A 244 -16.38 18.76 9.80
CA HIS A 244 -15.16 18.26 9.17
C HIS A 244 -14.85 16.84 9.63
N VAL A 245 -14.02 16.13 8.87
CA VAL A 245 -13.66 14.70 9.01
C VAL A 245 -13.01 14.33 10.37
N GLY A 246 -12.95 15.28 11.31
CA GLY A 246 -12.62 15.03 12.71
C GLY A 246 -11.14 14.76 12.96
N LEU A 247 -10.27 15.09 12.00
CA LEU A 247 -8.83 14.84 12.09
C LEU A 247 -8.02 16.12 11.88
N VAL A 248 -6.91 16.22 12.60
CA VAL A 248 -5.92 17.30 12.51
C VAL A 248 -4.52 16.71 12.56
N LEU A 249 -3.57 17.35 11.88
CA LEU A 249 -2.17 16.92 11.95
C LEU A 249 -1.52 17.44 13.23
N GLN A 250 -0.90 16.51 13.95
CA GLN A 250 -0.03 16.80 15.07
C GLN A 250 1.39 16.39 14.72
N VAL A 251 2.33 17.31 14.92
CA VAL A 251 3.76 17.06 14.67
C VAL A 251 4.25 16.05 15.70
N ASP A 252 5.00 15.05 15.23
CA ASP A 252 5.47 13.97 16.09
C ASP A 252 6.51 14.50 17.10
N GLU A 253 6.49 13.95 18.31
CA GLU A 253 7.47 14.23 19.37
C GLU A 253 8.08 12.90 19.85
N PRO A 254 9.41 12.70 19.74
CA PRO A 254 10.40 13.66 19.26
C PRO A 254 10.26 13.99 17.77
N GLN A 255 10.60 15.22 17.39
CA GLN A 255 10.52 15.64 15.99
C GLN A 255 11.51 14.88 15.12
N THR A 256 10.98 14.19 14.11
CA THR A 256 11.77 13.53 13.09
C THR A 256 11.45 14.07 11.70
N ARG A 257 12.29 13.70 10.73
CA ARG A 257 12.13 14.08 9.34
C ARG A 257 12.12 12.84 8.47
N VAL A 258 11.25 12.86 7.46
CA VAL A 258 11.09 11.79 6.48
C VAL A 258 11.31 12.35 5.08
N SER A 259 12.19 11.73 4.31
CA SER A 259 12.41 12.07 2.90
C SER A 259 11.26 11.53 2.04
N TRP A 260 10.42 12.43 1.51
CA TRP A 260 9.27 12.05 0.69
C TRP A 260 9.09 12.95 -0.52
N THR A 261 8.19 12.60 -1.44
CA THR A 261 7.84 13.41 -2.60
C THR A 261 6.47 14.06 -2.47
N THR A 262 6.30 15.22 -3.08
CA THR A 262 5.00 15.88 -3.26
C THR A 262 4.34 15.52 -4.58
N LEU A 263 5.01 14.70 -5.42
CA LEU A 263 4.53 14.38 -6.76
C LEU A 263 3.32 13.45 -6.70
N ASP A 264 2.22 13.88 -7.31
CA ASP A 264 1.05 13.05 -7.56
C ASP A 264 1.15 12.47 -8.98
N LEU A 265 1.45 11.17 -9.10
CA LEU A 265 1.61 10.51 -10.40
C LEU A 265 0.32 10.44 -11.24
N GLU A 266 -0.86 10.67 -10.67
CA GLU A 266 -2.11 10.70 -11.42
C GLU A 266 -2.34 12.05 -12.10
N ARG A 267 -1.74 13.12 -11.57
CA ARG A 267 -1.96 14.51 -12.03
C ARG A 267 -0.73 15.13 -12.65
N GLU A 268 0.44 14.70 -12.23
CA GLU A 268 1.75 15.25 -12.55
C GLU A 268 2.69 14.13 -13.07
N GLY A 269 3.90 14.48 -13.49
CA GLY A 269 4.90 13.48 -13.85
C GLY A 269 5.04 13.18 -15.35
N GLY A 270 4.67 14.10 -16.25
CA GLY A 270 4.88 13.93 -17.71
C GLY A 270 6.35 13.76 -18.17
N HIS A 271 7.31 13.88 -17.25
CA HIS A 271 8.74 13.60 -17.47
C HIS A 271 9.15 12.17 -17.05
N LEU A 272 8.22 11.42 -16.46
CA LEU A 272 8.35 10.04 -16.04
C LEU A 272 7.69 9.11 -17.07
N HIS A 273 8.05 7.84 -17.00
CA HIS A 273 7.55 6.80 -17.90
C HIS A 273 6.95 5.67 -17.05
N PRO A 274 5.76 5.89 -16.45
CA PRO A 274 5.13 4.88 -15.64
C PRO A 274 4.71 3.67 -16.46
N ILE A 275 4.73 2.51 -15.80
CA ILE A 275 4.08 1.30 -16.29
C ILE A 275 2.91 0.98 -15.38
N HIS A 276 1.82 0.48 -15.96
CA HIS A 276 0.56 0.29 -15.27
C HIS A 276 0.19 -1.19 -15.17
N ALA A 277 -0.33 -1.58 -14.01
CA ALA A 277 -0.99 -2.86 -13.80
C ALA A 277 -2.37 -2.63 -13.19
N THR A 278 -3.32 -3.46 -13.58
CA THR A 278 -4.58 -3.64 -12.86
C THR A 278 -4.65 -5.11 -12.52
N VAL A 279 -4.49 -5.43 -11.24
CA VAL A 279 -4.50 -6.79 -10.71
C VAL A 279 -5.90 -7.07 -10.19
N ARG A 280 -6.54 -8.13 -10.67
CA ARG A 280 -7.93 -8.48 -10.34
C ARG A 280 -8.00 -9.68 -9.43
N ALA A 281 -9.20 -9.96 -8.90
CA ALA A 281 -9.45 -11.16 -8.09
C ALA A 281 -8.88 -12.43 -8.75
N GLY A 282 -8.00 -13.14 -8.03
CA GLY A 282 -7.31 -14.35 -8.49
C GLY A 282 -5.97 -14.12 -9.20
N GLU A 283 -5.58 -12.86 -9.42
CA GLU A 283 -4.26 -12.43 -9.92
C GLU A 283 -3.32 -12.01 -8.78
#